data_AF-A0A0B2WQR0-F1
#
_entry.id   AF-A0A0B2WQR0-F1
#
_cell.length_a   1.000
_cell.length_b   1.000
_cell.length_c   1.000
_cell.angle_alpha   90.00
_cell.angle_beta   90.00
_cell.angle_gamma   90.00
#
_symmetry.space_group_name_H-M   'P 1'
#
loop_
_entity.id
_entity.type
_entity.pdbx_description
1 polymer ?
#
loop_
_entity_poly.entity_id
_entity_poly.type
_entity_poly.pdbx_seq_one_letter_code
_entity_poly.pdbx_strand_id
1 'polypeptide(L)'
;MRLVLDFDGTVTQKDTIGELARAAIDLQRHRTGRHLQAAWDDAVQAYLRDCESYRASFDPPEASRKDAAAEARFLAGLKDAEEASLSRVSQTGIFAGLQRDDFFQMGVDAVLSGRVAETEGFQELMRSAERKGLKVDVVSVNWSRAFIQGVLHPRRLDVAANDVSENGDIKGPQTSGGTRITTSRDKLDALRRVTQADGPVWYFGDSVTDLQCLLYSRGVVIAEDATSPLLRTLSRIGIDVPHVANPRNRENTKLFWARDFRQVLASRVLEQGQ
;
A
#
# COMPACT_ATOMS: atom_id res chain seq x y z
N MET A 1 -8.61 20.15 1.74
CA MET A 1 -7.44 19.39 1.25
C MET A 1 -7.30 18.13 2.07
N ARG A 2 -6.97 17.00 1.44
CA ARG A 2 -6.89 15.67 2.06
C ARG A 2 -5.56 15.00 1.73
N LEU A 3 -5.00 14.28 2.69
CA LEU A 3 -3.85 13.41 2.49
C LEU A 3 -4.35 11.98 2.43
N VAL A 4 -3.96 11.24 1.40
CA VAL A 4 -4.23 9.80 1.30
C VAL A 4 -2.91 9.08 1.18
N LEU A 5 -2.66 8.12 2.08
CA LEU A 5 -1.39 7.40 2.11
C LEU A 5 -1.60 5.94 1.75
N ASP A 6 -0.68 5.37 0.98
CA ASP A 6 -0.40 3.94 1.10
C ASP A 6 0.13 3.61 2.49
N PHE A 7 0.10 2.33 2.85
CA PHE A 7 0.55 1.84 4.14
C PHE A 7 1.95 1.24 4.09
N ASP A 8 2.08 0.07 3.46
CA ASP A 8 3.30 -0.72 3.39
C ASP A 8 4.36 -0.01 2.54
N GLY A 9 5.56 0.26 3.09
CA GLY A 9 6.63 0.97 2.38
C GLY A 9 6.47 2.50 2.32
N THR A 10 5.28 3.01 2.67
CA THR A 10 4.97 4.45 2.72
C THR A 10 4.82 4.95 4.16
N VAL A 11 3.82 4.46 4.90
CA VAL A 11 3.63 4.77 6.33
C VAL A 11 4.55 3.92 7.18
N THR A 12 4.69 2.63 6.86
CA THR A 12 5.69 1.75 7.46
C THR A 12 6.94 1.72 6.59
N GLN A 13 8.11 1.50 7.20
CA GLN A 13 9.38 1.46 6.46
C GLN A 13 9.48 0.27 5.49
N LYS A 14 8.67 -0.77 5.69
CA LYS A 14 8.71 -2.04 4.97
C LYS A 14 7.32 -2.61 4.82
N ASP A 15 7.19 -3.57 3.90
CA ASP A 15 6.03 -4.44 3.78
C ASP A 15 5.75 -5.20 5.08
N THR A 16 4.47 -5.27 5.46
CA THR A 16 4.01 -5.90 6.70
C THR A 16 3.15 -7.15 6.47
N ILE A 17 2.91 -7.56 5.23
CA ILE A 17 2.13 -8.77 4.91
C ILE A 17 2.81 -10.01 5.49
N GLY A 18 4.13 -10.10 5.36
CA GLY A 18 4.91 -11.20 5.94
C GLY A 18 4.81 -11.25 7.47
N GLU A 19 4.78 -10.08 8.13
CA GLU A 19 4.62 -9.98 9.59
C GLU A 19 3.21 -10.38 10.04
N LEU A 20 2.17 -9.92 9.32
CA LEU A 20 0.78 -10.32 9.53
C LEU A 20 0.63 -11.84 9.43
N ALA A 21 1.16 -12.45 8.36
CA ALA A 21 1.09 -13.90 8.17
C ALA A 21 1.84 -14.65 9.29
N ARG A 22 3.04 -14.19 9.65
CA ARG A 22 3.84 -14.78 10.73
C ARG A 22 3.12 -14.73 12.07
N ALA A 23 2.54 -13.58 12.44
CA ALA A 23 1.80 -13.43 13.69
C ALA A 23 0.55 -14.33 13.73
N ALA A 24 -0.16 -14.49 12.61
CA ALA A 24 -1.28 -15.41 12.51
C ALA A 24 -0.85 -16.89 12.61
N ILE A 25 0.25 -17.28 11.97
CA ILE A 25 0.82 -18.64 12.08
C ILE A 25 1.21 -18.96 13.53
N ASP A 26 1.86 -18.02 14.22
CA ASP A 26 2.22 -18.18 15.63
C ASP A 26 0.97 -18.36 16.50
N LEU A 27 -0.05 -17.52 16.30
CA LEU A 27 -1.31 -17.63 17.02
C LEU A 27 -2.04 -18.96 16.75
N GLN A 28 -2.05 -19.43 15.49
CA GLN A 28 -2.63 -20.72 15.13
C GLN A 28 -1.89 -21.88 15.81
N ARG A 29 -0.55 -21.83 15.85
CA ARG A 29 0.27 -22.82 16.55
C ARG A 29 -0.10 -22.86 18.03
N HIS A 30 -0.28 -21.71 18.67
CA HIS A 30 -0.67 -21.63 20.08
C HIS A 30 -2.10 -22.10 20.36
N ARG A 31 -3.07 -21.76 19.50
CA ARG A 31 -4.49 -22.10 19.71
C ARG A 31 -4.85 -23.53 19.31
N THR A 32 -4.24 -24.05 18.25
CA THR A 32 -4.68 -25.30 17.59
C THR A 32 -3.58 -26.35 17.45
N GLY A 33 -2.33 -25.99 17.73
CA GLY A 33 -1.17 -26.87 17.48
C GLY A 33 -0.82 -27.06 16.00
N ARG A 34 -1.50 -26.38 15.07
CA ARG A 34 -1.22 -26.49 13.63
C ARG A 34 0.07 -25.76 13.25
N HIS A 35 0.92 -26.43 12.47
CA HIS A 35 2.14 -25.85 11.90
C HIS A 35 1.90 -25.45 10.45
N LEU A 36 1.63 -24.17 10.21
CA LEU A 36 1.21 -23.66 8.90
C LEU A 36 2.32 -22.95 8.10
N GLN A 37 3.56 -22.96 8.61
CA GLN A 37 4.71 -22.30 7.95
C GLN A 37 4.96 -22.87 6.55
N ALA A 38 4.97 -24.20 6.38
CA ALA A 38 5.20 -24.81 5.08
C ALA A 38 4.11 -24.45 4.05
N ALA A 39 2.84 -24.43 4.48
CA ALA A 39 1.73 -24.04 3.62
C ALA A 39 1.80 -22.56 3.21
N TRP A 40 2.26 -21.69 4.11
CA TRP A 40 2.57 -20.30 3.81
C TRP A 40 3.69 -20.18 2.78
N ASP A 41 4.81 -20.86 3.01
CA ASP A 41 5.98 -20.82 2.12
C ASP A 41 5.59 -21.31 0.71
N ASP A 42 4.80 -22.39 0.61
CA ASP A 42 4.28 -22.90 -0.67
C ASP A 42 3.37 -21.89 -1.38
N ALA A 43 2.50 -21.19 -0.63
CA ALA A 43 1.63 -20.16 -1.19
C ALA A 43 2.42 -18.97 -1.75
N VAL A 44 3.47 -18.54 -1.03
CA VAL A 44 4.40 -17.49 -1.49
C VAL A 44 5.14 -17.93 -2.75
N GLN A 45 5.69 -19.15 -2.76
CA GLN A 45 6.40 -19.66 -3.94
C GLN A 45 5.49 -19.79 -5.17
N ALA A 46 4.23 -20.20 -4.97
CA ALA A 46 3.25 -20.24 -6.06
C ALA A 46 2.93 -18.84 -6.61
N TYR A 47 2.79 -17.84 -5.74
CA TYR A 47 2.60 -16.44 -6.18
C TYR A 47 3.79 -15.90 -6.98
N LEU A 48 5.02 -16.17 -6.52
CA LEU A 48 6.22 -15.74 -7.25
C LEU A 48 6.28 -16.34 -8.66
N ARG A 49 5.93 -17.63 -8.81
CA ARG A 49 5.83 -18.29 -10.12
C ARG A 49 4.74 -17.68 -11.01
N ASP A 50 3.58 -17.38 -10.45
CA ASP A 50 2.49 -16.76 -11.22
C ASP A 50 2.91 -15.37 -11.74
N CYS A 51 3.55 -14.55 -10.90
CA CYS A 51 4.08 -13.26 -11.30
C CYS A 51 5.19 -13.37 -12.35
N GLU A 52 6.11 -14.32 -12.20
CA GLU A 52 7.18 -14.55 -13.17
C GLU A 52 6.61 -15.00 -14.52
N SER A 53 5.69 -15.97 -14.52
CA SER A 53 5.01 -16.45 -15.72
C SER A 53 4.25 -15.33 -16.43
N TYR A 54 3.53 -14.50 -15.68
CA TYR A 54 2.83 -13.34 -16.25
C TYR A 54 3.82 -12.33 -16.85
N ARG A 55 4.88 -11.98 -16.12
CA ARG A 55 5.91 -11.03 -16.59
C ARG A 55 6.61 -11.51 -17.86
N ALA A 56 6.90 -12.81 -17.95
CA ALA A 56 7.56 -13.41 -19.10
C ALA A 56 6.66 -13.50 -20.35
N SER A 57 5.34 -13.63 -20.16
CA SER A 57 4.38 -13.81 -21.25
C SER A 57 3.70 -12.52 -21.70
N PHE A 58 3.76 -11.45 -20.91
CA PHE A 58 3.09 -10.20 -21.24
C PHE A 58 3.77 -9.47 -22.41
N ASP A 59 3.00 -9.20 -23.46
CA ASP A 59 3.37 -8.34 -24.58
C ASP A 59 2.62 -6.99 -24.49
N PRO A 60 3.31 -5.84 -24.59
CA PRO A 60 4.74 -5.68 -24.85
C PRO A 60 5.64 -5.88 -23.61
N PRO A 61 6.91 -6.32 -23.81
CA PRO A 61 7.88 -6.50 -22.72
C PRO A 61 8.19 -5.16 -22.04
N GLU A 62 8.78 -5.23 -20.83
CA GLU A 62 8.99 -4.04 -19.99
C GLU A 62 9.72 -2.91 -20.70
N ALA A 63 10.80 -3.23 -21.41
CA ALA A 63 11.59 -2.24 -22.13
C ALA A 63 10.77 -1.46 -23.17
N SER A 64 9.67 -2.03 -23.68
CA SER A 64 8.81 -1.45 -24.71
C SER A 64 7.58 -0.73 -24.13
N ARG A 65 7.28 -0.86 -22.83
CA ARG A 65 6.23 -0.08 -22.15
C ARG A 65 6.74 1.32 -21.85
N LYS A 66 6.46 2.27 -22.75
CA LYS A 66 6.98 3.65 -22.72
C LYS A 66 5.99 4.72 -22.29
N ASP A 67 4.77 4.33 -21.95
CA ASP A 67 3.73 5.26 -21.52
C ASP A 67 2.90 4.66 -20.37
N ALA A 68 2.16 5.54 -19.69
CA ALA A 68 1.34 5.18 -18.54
C ALA A 68 0.23 4.20 -18.88
N ALA A 69 -0.32 4.24 -20.10
CA ALA A 69 -1.42 3.35 -20.49
C ALA A 69 -0.91 1.91 -20.69
N ALA A 70 0.26 1.74 -21.33
CA ALA A 70 0.92 0.46 -21.49
C ALA A 70 1.29 -0.16 -20.14
N GLU A 71 1.86 0.64 -19.21
CA GLU A 71 2.20 0.17 -17.88
C GLU A 71 0.94 -0.17 -17.05
N ALA A 72 -0.12 0.64 -17.13
CA ALA A 72 -1.37 0.36 -16.45
C ALA A 72 -2.03 -0.95 -16.94
N ARG A 73 -1.94 -1.26 -18.24
CA ARG A 73 -2.42 -2.55 -18.79
C ARG A 73 -1.64 -3.74 -18.21
N PHE A 74 -0.32 -3.62 -18.12
CA PHE A 74 0.52 -4.64 -17.48
C PHE A 74 0.16 -4.84 -16.00
N LEU A 75 0.01 -3.74 -15.24
CA LEU A 75 -0.34 -3.83 -13.83
C LEU A 75 -1.76 -4.37 -13.61
N ALA A 76 -2.68 -4.09 -14.53
CA ALA A 76 -4.04 -4.63 -14.45
C ALA A 76 -4.08 -6.15 -14.70
N GLY A 77 -3.25 -6.68 -15.61
CA GLY A 77 -3.24 -8.11 -15.88
C GLY A 77 -2.55 -8.97 -14.81
N LEU A 78 -1.88 -8.36 -13.83
CA LEU A 78 -1.45 -9.06 -12.61
C LEU A 78 -2.63 -9.52 -11.73
N LYS A 79 -3.85 -9.01 -11.97
CA LYS A 79 -5.03 -9.27 -11.13
C LYS A 79 -5.25 -10.76 -10.87
N ASP A 80 -5.13 -11.61 -11.88
CA ASP A 80 -5.37 -13.05 -11.74
C ASP A 80 -4.34 -13.72 -10.83
N ALA A 81 -3.06 -13.33 -10.94
CA ALA A 81 -1.99 -13.83 -10.07
C ALA A 81 -2.20 -13.38 -8.62
N GLU A 82 -2.62 -12.12 -8.41
CA GLU A 82 -2.95 -11.59 -7.08
C GLU A 82 -4.16 -12.31 -6.46
N GLU A 83 -5.24 -12.49 -7.21
CA GLU A 83 -6.44 -13.17 -6.72
C GLU A 83 -6.17 -14.65 -6.41
N ALA A 84 -5.35 -15.32 -7.22
CA ALA A 84 -4.89 -16.68 -6.96
C ALA A 84 -4.05 -16.75 -5.68
N SER A 85 -3.18 -15.76 -5.44
CA SER A 85 -2.37 -15.66 -4.22
C SER A 85 -3.24 -15.56 -2.97
N LEU A 86 -4.17 -14.61 -2.92
CA LEU A 86 -5.06 -14.43 -1.77
C LEU A 86 -5.95 -15.65 -1.54
N SER A 87 -6.38 -16.31 -2.62
CA SER A 87 -7.17 -17.55 -2.54
C SER A 87 -6.36 -18.72 -1.96
N ARG A 88 -5.10 -18.90 -2.38
CA ARG A 88 -4.20 -19.91 -1.78
C ARG A 88 -3.94 -19.64 -0.31
N VAL A 89 -3.67 -18.39 0.06
CA VAL A 89 -3.47 -18.01 1.46
C VAL A 89 -4.73 -18.33 2.29
N SER A 90 -5.92 -18.02 1.78
CA SER A 90 -7.19 -18.35 2.45
C SER A 90 -7.33 -19.87 2.64
N GLN A 91 -6.99 -20.67 1.62
CA GLN A 91 -7.05 -22.15 1.65
C GLN A 91 -6.08 -22.79 2.64
N THR A 92 -4.97 -22.14 3.02
CA THR A 92 -4.07 -22.65 4.07
C THR A 92 -4.76 -22.74 5.43
N GLY A 93 -5.79 -21.91 5.65
CA GLY A 93 -6.44 -21.74 6.94
C GLY A 93 -5.62 -20.98 7.98
N ILE A 94 -4.56 -20.25 7.58
CA ILE A 94 -3.76 -19.41 8.49
C ILE A 94 -4.63 -18.42 9.26
N PHE A 95 -5.65 -17.86 8.61
CA PHE A 95 -6.54 -16.90 9.22
C PHE A 95 -7.87 -17.48 9.73
N ALA A 96 -8.10 -18.79 9.59
CA ALA A 96 -9.38 -19.39 9.94
C ALA A 96 -9.68 -19.25 11.44
N GLY A 97 -10.86 -18.73 11.77
CA GLY A 97 -11.32 -18.53 13.15
C GLY A 97 -10.73 -17.31 13.87
N LEU A 98 -9.80 -16.57 13.24
CA LEU A 98 -9.26 -15.34 13.81
C LEU A 98 -10.29 -14.22 13.75
N GLN A 99 -10.36 -13.45 14.83
CA GLN A 99 -11.30 -12.35 14.98
C GLN A 99 -10.63 -11.01 14.69
N ARG A 100 -11.43 -9.97 14.46
CA ARG A 100 -10.96 -8.59 14.26
C ARG A 100 -9.95 -8.15 15.33
N ASP A 101 -10.23 -8.47 16.58
CA ASP A 101 -9.38 -8.08 17.72
C ASP A 101 -8.04 -8.81 17.71
N ASP A 102 -7.98 -10.03 17.18
CA ASP A 102 -6.71 -10.75 17.00
C ASP A 102 -5.81 -9.99 16.03
N PHE A 103 -6.34 -9.60 14.87
CA PHE A 103 -5.60 -8.84 13.87
C PHE A 103 -5.18 -7.46 14.38
N PHE A 104 -6.07 -6.77 15.09
CA PHE A 104 -5.75 -5.49 15.71
C PHE A 104 -4.60 -5.63 16.70
N GLN A 105 -4.66 -6.62 17.58
CA GLN A 105 -3.60 -6.86 18.57
C GLN A 105 -2.28 -7.25 17.91
N MET A 106 -2.30 -8.04 16.83
CA MET A 106 -1.09 -8.36 16.05
C MET A 106 -0.40 -7.08 15.54
N GLY A 107 -1.17 -6.10 15.07
CA GLY A 107 -0.64 -4.81 14.62
C GLY A 107 0.00 -4.00 15.77
N VAL A 108 -0.68 -3.94 16.92
CA VAL A 108 -0.16 -3.28 18.13
C VAL A 108 1.15 -3.94 18.57
N ASP A 109 1.16 -5.26 18.69
CA ASP A 109 2.32 -6.02 19.14
C ASP A 109 3.50 -5.90 18.18
N ALA A 110 3.24 -5.84 16.87
CA ALA A 110 4.28 -5.66 15.86
C ALA A 110 5.02 -4.33 16.03
N VAL A 111 4.33 -3.26 16.40
CA VAL A 111 4.95 -1.96 16.72
C VAL A 111 5.68 -2.00 18.06
N LEU A 112 5.03 -2.50 19.12
CA LEU A 112 5.62 -2.54 20.46
C LEU A 112 6.91 -3.37 20.53
N SER A 113 7.00 -4.42 19.70
CA SER A 113 8.17 -5.27 19.59
C SER A 113 9.22 -4.78 18.59
N GLY A 114 8.99 -3.65 17.90
CA GLY A 114 9.90 -3.07 16.92
C GLY A 114 10.00 -3.83 15.59
N ARG A 115 9.10 -4.78 15.31
CA ARG A 115 9.07 -5.51 14.03
C ARG A 115 8.46 -4.68 12.90
N VAL A 116 7.57 -3.75 13.26
CA VAL A 116 7.03 -2.73 12.35
C VAL A 116 7.45 -1.36 12.87
N ALA A 117 8.11 -0.59 12.01
CA ALA A 117 8.52 0.78 12.27
C ALA A 117 7.87 1.72 11.26
N GLU A 118 7.47 2.90 11.71
CA GLU A 118 6.95 3.96 10.86
C GLU A 118 8.08 4.65 10.09
N THR A 119 7.76 5.16 8.90
CA THR A 119 8.65 6.00 8.11
C THR A 119 8.93 7.31 8.84
N GLU A 120 10.19 7.74 8.79
CA GLU A 120 10.64 8.96 9.47
C GLU A 120 9.76 10.17 9.10
N GLY A 121 9.38 10.96 10.12
CA GLY A 121 8.53 12.14 9.90
C GLY A 121 7.02 11.88 9.86
N PHE A 122 6.55 10.61 9.88
CA PHE A 122 5.12 10.31 9.82
C PHE A 122 4.36 10.97 10.97
N GLN A 123 4.94 10.94 12.18
CA GLN A 123 4.36 11.58 13.35
C GLN A 123 4.23 13.10 13.22
N GLU A 124 5.27 13.74 12.68
CA GLU A 124 5.27 15.17 12.38
C GLU A 124 4.22 15.52 11.32
N LEU A 125 4.05 14.66 10.31
CA LEU A 125 3.03 14.85 9.27
C LEU A 125 1.63 14.81 9.88
N MET A 126 1.34 13.83 10.74
CA MET A 126 0.04 13.71 11.42
C MET A 126 -0.26 14.94 12.29
N ARG A 127 0.70 15.39 13.10
CA ARG A 127 0.54 16.63 13.90
C ARG A 127 0.36 17.87 13.03
N SER A 128 1.01 17.92 11.88
CA SER A 128 0.84 19.01 10.92
C SER A 128 -0.55 18.97 10.28
N ALA A 129 -1.02 17.79 9.88
CA ALA A 129 -2.34 17.59 9.29
C ALA A 129 -3.44 17.99 10.28
N GLU A 130 -3.36 17.56 11.54
CA GLU A 130 -4.31 17.91 12.59
C GLU A 130 -4.38 19.43 12.82
N ARG A 131 -3.24 20.10 12.99
CA ARG A 131 -3.17 21.56 13.16
C ARG A 131 -3.75 22.33 11.96
N LYS A 132 -3.61 21.79 10.75
CA LYS A 132 -4.12 22.38 9.51
C LYS A 132 -5.55 21.92 9.18
N GLY A 133 -6.20 21.11 10.03
CA GLY A 133 -7.53 20.57 9.79
C GLY A 133 -7.62 19.67 8.54
N LEU A 134 -6.52 19.04 8.15
CA LEU A 134 -6.48 18.17 6.98
C LEU A 134 -7.00 16.78 7.34
N LYS A 135 -7.90 16.26 6.50
CA LYS A 135 -8.30 14.85 6.60
C LYS A 135 -7.17 13.95 6.12
N VAL A 136 -6.91 12.87 6.85
CA VAL A 136 -5.92 11.86 6.52
C VAL A 136 -6.60 10.50 6.43
N ASP A 137 -6.47 9.83 5.29
CA ASP A 137 -7.00 8.49 5.03
C ASP A 137 -5.86 7.55 4.59
N VAL A 138 -6.04 6.24 4.77
CA VAL A 138 -5.13 5.20 4.28
C VAL A 138 -5.84 4.34 3.23
N VAL A 139 -5.16 4.05 2.12
CA VAL A 139 -5.62 3.11 1.09
C VAL A 139 -4.53 2.09 0.84
N SER A 140 -4.79 0.81 1.12
CA SER A 140 -3.76 -0.24 1.08
C SER A 140 -4.23 -1.53 0.43
N VAL A 141 -3.29 -2.27 -0.16
CA VAL A 141 -3.48 -3.64 -0.66
C VAL A 141 -3.32 -4.70 0.44
N ASN A 142 -2.92 -4.30 1.65
CA ASN A 142 -2.74 -5.21 2.78
C ASN A 142 -4.03 -6.02 3.05
N TRP A 143 -3.86 -7.20 3.62
CA TRP A 143 -4.93 -8.20 3.77
C TRP A 143 -5.84 -7.95 4.95
N SER A 144 -5.43 -7.12 5.92
CA SER A 144 -6.21 -6.84 7.12
C SER A 144 -6.22 -5.36 7.50
N ARG A 145 -7.38 -4.74 7.28
CA ARG A 145 -7.71 -3.40 7.78
C ARG A 145 -7.55 -3.31 9.31
N ALA A 146 -7.94 -4.35 10.04
CA ALA A 146 -7.82 -4.37 11.50
C ALA A 146 -6.35 -4.36 11.95
N PHE A 147 -5.47 -5.09 11.25
CA PHE A 147 -4.03 -5.07 11.50
C PHE A 147 -3.43 -3.68 11.29
N ILE A 148 -3.76 -3.01 10.16
CA ILE A 148 -3.32 -1.62 9.90
C ILE A 148 -3.78 -0.70 11.05
N GLN A 149 -5.04 -0.82 11.48
CA GLN A 149 -5.57 -0.02 12.59
C GLN A 149 -4.84 -0.28 13.90
N GLY A 150 -4.37 -1.51 14.13
CA GLY A 150 -3.51 -1.88 15.25
C GLY A 150 -2.15 -1.19 15.18
N VAL A 151 -1.49 -1.24 14.02
CA VAL A 151 -0.20 -0.57 13.80
C VAL A 151 -0.31 0.95 14.02
N LEU A 152 -1.41 1.56 13.60
CA LEU A 152 -1.62 3.01 13.72
C LEU A 152 -2.09 3.45 15.11
N HIS A 153 -2.43 2.52 16.02
CA HIS A 153 -2.92 2.83 17.36
C HIS A 153 -1.93 3.72 18.14
N PRO A 154 -2.39 4.76 18.87
CA PRO A 154 -3.78 5.12 19.17
C PRO A 154 -4.49 6.00 18.14
N ARG A 155 -3.88 6.27 16.98
CA ARG A 155 -4.49 7.14 15.96
C ARG A 155 -5.66 6.43 15.28
N ARG A 156 -6.76 7.16 15.12
CA ARG A 156 -7.96 6.68 14.45
C ARG A 156 -8.03 7.31 13.07
N LEU A 157 -7.48 6.61 12.09
CA LEU A 157 -7.58 6.98 10.67
C LEU A 157 -8.62 6.12 9.98
N ASP A 158 -9.24 6.71 8.96
CA ASP A 158 -10.07 5.96 8.01
C ASP A 158 -9.14 5.11 7.14
N VAL A 159 -9.38 3.79 7.12
CA VAL A 159 -8.55 2.82 6.39
C VAL A 159 -9.40 2.05 5.40
N ALA A 160 -9.09 2.18 4.11
CA ALA A 160 -9.64 1.38 3.02
C ALA A 160 -8.60 0.31 2.61
N ALA A 161 -8.78 -0.91 3.09
CA ALA A 161 -7.94 -2.06 2.79
C ALA A 161 -8.80 -3.32 2.70
N ASN A 162 -8.20 -4.45 2.33
CA ASN A 162 -8.86 -5.73 2.46
C ASN A 162 -9.11 -6.06 3.95
N ASP A 163 -10.00 -6.99 4.21
CA ASP A 163 -10.30 -7.48 5.56
C ASP A 163 -10.42 -9.00 5.53
N VAL A 164 -10.22 -9.64 6.68
CA VAL A 164 -10.32 -11.10 6.79
C VAL A 164 -11.64 -11.46 7.43
N SER A 165 -12.41 -12.34 6.79
CA SER A 165 -13.64 -12.88 7.35
C SER A 165 -13.38 -13.96 8.39
N GLU A 166 -14.40 -14.30 9.19
CA GLU A 166 -14.31 -15.34 10.24
C GLU A 166 -13.85 -16.71 9.73
N ASN A 167 -14.17 -17.04 8.47
CA ASN A 167 -13.72 -18.29 7.83
C ASN A 167 -12.25 -18.25 7.39
N GLY A 168 -11.57 -17.11 7.53
CA GLY A 168 -10.19 -16.90 7.09
C GLY A 168 -10.05 -16.39 5.65
N ASP A 169 -11.16 -16.17 4.93
CA ASP A 169 -11.11 -15.62 3.57
C ASP A 169 -10.77 -14.13 3.61
N ILE A 170 -9.77 -13.74 2.80
CA ILE A 170 -9.46 -12.33 2.54
C ILE A 170 -10.54 -11.77 1.61
N LYS A 171 -11.13 -10.63 1.95
CA LYS A 171 -12.21 -9.98 1.19
C LYS A 171 -11.91 -8.51 0.98
N GLY A 172 -12.43 -7.95 -0.11
CA GLY A 172 -12.37 -6.51 -0.30
C GLY A 172 -13.26 -5.75 0.68
N PRO A 173 -13.01 -4.45 0.86
CA PRO A 173 -13.85 -3.63 1.72
C PRO A 173 -15.28 -3.55 1.16
N GLN A 174 -16.28 -3.48 2.05
CA GLN A 174 -17.70 -3.40 1.67
C GLN A 174 -17.99 -2.17 0.81
N THR A 175 -17.27 -1.07 1.03
CA THR A 175 -17.34 0.16 0.22
C THR A 175 -16.97 -0.08 -1.25
N SER A 176 -16.21 -1.13 -1.55
CA SER A 176 -15.86 -1.56 -2.91
C SER A 176 -16.73 -2.71 -3.41
N GLY A 177 -17.89 -2.97 -2.79
CA GLY A 177 -18.76 -4.09 -3.15
C GLY A 177 -18.14 -5.47 -2.86
N GLY A 178 -17.14 -5.53 -1.97
CA GLY A 178 -16.40 -6.75 -1.65
C GLY A 178 -15.25 -7.09 -2.61
N THR A 179 -15.02 -6.29 -3.66
CA THR A 179 -13.88 -6.47 -4.56
C THR A 179 -12.57 -6.18 -3.83
N ARG A 180 -11.65 -7.16 -3.83
CA ARG A 180 -10.34 -7.05 -3.19
C ARG A 180 -9.49 -5.97 -3.86
N ILE A 181 -8.76 -5.22 -3.04
CA ILE A 181 -7.77 -4.24 -3.45
C ILE A 181 -6.44 -4.97 -3.62
N THR A 182 -6.04 -5.28 -4.84
CA THR A 182 -4.78 -6.01 -5.09
C THR A 182 -3.90 -5.37 -6.15
N THR A 183 -4.48 -4.58 -7.05
CA THR A 183 -3.74 -3.95 -8.15
C THR A 183 -3.73 -2.44 -8.05
N SER A 184 -2.91 -1.81 -8.89
CA SER A 184 -2.90 -0.35 -9.03
C SER A 184 -4.26 0.22 -9.43
N ARG A 185 -5.03 -0.53 -10.23
CA ARG A 185 -6.37 -0.11 -10.63
C ARG A 185 -7.33 -0.13 -9.44
N ASP A 186 -7.28 -1.20 -8.64
CA ASP A 186 -8.15 -1.33 -7.48
C ASP A 186 -7.86 -0.23 -6.43
N LYS A 187 -6.58 0.11 -6.21
CA LYS A 187 -6.19 1.23 -5.34
C LYS A 187 -6.75 2.56 -5.85
N LEU A 188 -6.71 2.82 -7.16
CA LEU A 188 -7.30 4.05 -7.72
C LEU A 188 -8.83 4.08 -7.52
N ASP A 189 -9.50 2.95 -7.73
CA ASP A 189 -10.94 2.87 -7.52
C ASP A 189 -11.30 3.00 -6.03
N ALA A 190 -10.46 2.52 -5.10
CA ALA A 190 -10.60 2.76 -3.67
C ALA A 190 -10.35 4.24 -3.30
N LEU A 191 -9.30 4.86 -3.84
CA LEU A 191 -8.99 6.28 -3.67
C LEU A 191 -10.18 7.16 -4.05
N ARG A 192 -10.76 6.93 -5.24
CA ARG A 192 -11.93 7.70 -5.72
C ARG A 192 -13.14 7.59 -4.80
N ARG A 193 -13.36 6.41 -4.21
CA ARG A 193 -14.46 6.19 -3.26
C ARG A 193 -14.22 6.87 -1.92
N VAL A 194 -12.97 6.91 -1.45
CA VAL A 194 -12.61 7.59 -0.20
C VAL A 194 -12.71 9.11 -0.37
N THR A 195 -12.36 9.65 -1.54
CA THR A 195 -12.30 11.10 -1.78
C THR A 195 -13.61 11.72 -2.23
N GLN A 196 -14.55 10.96 -2.84
CA GLN A 196 -15.91 11.40 -3.23
C GLN A 196 -16.01 12.81 -3.89
N ALA A 197 -15.04 13.17 -4.75
CA ALA A 197 -14.92 14.47 -5.41
C ALA A 197 -14.64 15.69 -4.49
N ASP A 198 -14.29 15.47 -3.22
CA ASP A 198 -14.00 16.54 -2.26
C ASP A 198 -12.56 17.07 -2.36
N GLY A 199 -12.43 18.25 -2.98
CA GLY A 199 -11.27 19.13 -2.86
C GLY A 199 -9.92 18.55 -3.29
N PRO A 200 -8.81 19.28 -3.04
CA PRO A 200 -7.48 18.84 -3.43
C PRO A 200 -7.01 17.63 -2.62
N VAL A 201 -6.48 16.61 -3.32
CA VAL A 201 -5.93 15.37 -2.75
C VAL A 201 -4.43 15.29 -3.02
N TRP A 202 -3.67 15.02 -1.95
CA TRP A 202 -2.28 14.57 -2.03
C TRP A 202 -2.22 13.07 -1.74
N TYR A 203 -1.67 12.30 -2.66
CA TYR A 203 -1.44 10.87 -2.51
C TYR A 203 0.03 10.57 -2.21
N PHE A 204 0.28 9.64 -1.31
CA PHE A 204 1.61 9.15 -0.97
C PHE A 204 1.68 7.66 -1.24
N GLY A 205 2.74 7.20 -1.92
CA GLY A 205 2.95 5.79 -2.23
C GLY A 205 4.41 5.52 -2.57
N ASP A 206 4.84 4.27 -2.56
CA ASP A 206 6.24 3.88 -2.81
C ASP A 206 6.38 2.85 -3.94
N SER A 207 5.27 2.22 -4.35
CA SER A 207 5.28 1.03 -5.19
C SER A 207 4.51 1.21 -6.51
N VAL A 208 4.66 0.26 -7.43
CA VAL A 208 3.87 0.25 -8.67
C VAL A 208 2.37 0.04 -8.44
N THR A 209 1.96 -0.48 -7.28
CA THR A 209 0.54 -0.54 -6.90
C THR A 209 -0.04 0.88 -6.68
N ASP A 210 0.80 1.88 -6.49
CA ASP A 210 0.39 3.27 -6.29
C ASP A 210 0.34 4.09 -7.58
N LEU A 211 0.85 3.52 -8.69
CA LEU A 211 1.07 4.24 -9.94
C LEU A 211 -0.17 5.05 -10.38
N GLN A 212 -1.31 4.39 -10.54
CA GLN A 212 -2.53 5.07 -11.00
C GLN A 212 -3.09 6.09 -9.99
N CYS A 213 -2.85 5.92 -8.68
CA CYS A 213 -3.23 6.91 -7.67
C CYS A 213 -2.35 8.17 -7.77
N LEU A 214 -1.04 7.98 -7.92
CA LEU A 214 -0.06 9.05 -8.08
C LEU A 214 -0.27 9.84 -9.37
N LEU A 215 -0.65 9.18 -10.47
CA LEU A 215 -0.96 9.84 -11.74
C LEU A 215 -2.31 10.56 -11.76
N TYR A 216 -3.25 10.12 -10.93
CA TYR A 216 -4.58 10.71 -10.83
C TYR A 216 -4.61 12.00 -9.99
N SER A 217 -3.71 12.12 -9.01
CA SER A 217 -3.73 13.17 -7.99
C SER A 217 -2.42 13.97 -7.96
N ARG A 218 -2.27 14.90 -7.01
CA ARG A 218 -0.93 15.39 -6.65
C ARG A 218 -0.25 14.31 -5.83
N GLY A 219 0.96 13.91 -6.20
CA GLY A 219 1.61 12.73 -5.62
C GLY A 219 2.96 13.04 -5.00
N VAL A 220 3.29 12.29 -3.96
CA VAL A 220 4.67 12.16 -3.46
C VAL A 220 5.03 10.69 -3.41
N VAL A 221 6.07 10.32 -4.15
CA VAL A 221 6.71 9.01 -4.03
C VAL A 221 7.60 9.01 -2.79
N ILE A 222 7.37 8.09 -1.87
CA ILE A 222 8.27 7.83 -0.75
C ILE A 222 9.29 6.78 -1.19
N ALA A 223 10.57 7.13 -1.18
CA ALA A 223 11.63 6.24 -1.66
C ALA A 223 12.99 6.63 -1.08
N GLU A 224 13.75 5.64 -0.60
CA GLU A 224 15.10 5.84 -0.02
C GLU A 224 16.04 6.61 -0.97
N ASP A 225 15.99 6.28 -2.27
CA ASP A 225 16.75 6.96 -3.31
C ASP A 225 16.02 6.99 -4.66
N ALA A 226 16.62 7.71 -5.61
CA ALA A 226 16.10 7.92 -6.97
C ALA A 226 16.06 6.64 -7.83
N THR A 227 16.55 5.51 -7.31
CA THR A 227 16.64 4.23 -8.01
C THR A 227 15.57 3.24 -7.57
N SER A 228 14.59 3.65 -6.76
CA SER A 228 13.47 2.78 -6.38
C SER A 228 12.73 2.23 -7.61
N PRO A 229 12.13 1.02 -7.52
CA PRO A 229 11.43 0.41 -8.65
C PRO A 229 10.35 1.32 -9.26
N LEU A 230 9.55 1.99 -8.43
CA LEU A 230 8.53 2.92 -8.89
C LEU A 230 9.13 4.12 -9.65
N LEU A 231 10.22 4.72 -9.15
CA LEU A 231 10.87 5.84 -9.83
C LEU A 231 11.50 5.42 -11.17
N ARG A 232 12.09 4.23 -11.24
CA ARG A 232 12.57 3.66 -12.52
C ARG A 232 11.41 3.46 -13.50
N THR A 233 10.28 2.93 -13.03
CA THR A 233 9.07 2.78 -13.86
C THR A 233 8.59 4.14 -14.37
N LEU A 234 8.42 5.13 -13.49
CA LEU A 234 7.97 6.48 -13.85
C LEU A 234 8.90 7.14 -14.89
N SER A 235 10.22 7.05 -14.69
CA SER A 235 11.20 7.54 -15.66
C SER A 235 11.10 6.80 -17.00
N ARG A 236 10.97 5.46 -16.98
CA ARG A 236 10.82 4.64 -18.19
C ARG A 236 9.58 5.02 -19.02
N ILE A 237 8.48 5.40 -18.36
CA ILE A 237 7.24 5.82 -19.02
C ILE A 237 7.17 7.32 -19.30
N GLY A 238 8.31 8.02 -19.19
CA GLY A 238 8.44 9.43 -19.58
C GLY A 238 7.91 10.44 -18.56
N ILE A 239 7.77 10.05 -17.29
CA ILE A 239 7.25 10.91 -16.23
C ILE A 239 8.40 11.39 -15.34
N ASP A 240 8.65 12.71 -15.38
CA ASP A 240 9.61 13.35 -14.48
C ASP A 240 9.04 13.45 -13.07
N VAL A 241 9.88 13.06 -12.11
CA VAL A 241 9.56 13.06 -10.68
C VAL A 241 10.74 13.73 -9.98
N PRO A 242 10.74 15.07 -9.86
CA PRO A 242 11.82 15.76 -9.17
C PRO A 242 11.75 15.49 -7.67
N HIS A 243 12.92 15.51 -7.02
CA HIS A 243 13.00 15.45 -5.57
C HIS A 243 12.35 16.70 -4.95
N VAL A 244 11.61 16.55 -3.84
CA VAL A 244 10.88 17.65 -3.16
C VAL A 244 11.79 18.83 -2.77
N ALA A 245 13.08 18.58 -2.53
CA ALA A 245 14.05 19.63 -2.22
C ALA A 245 14.50 20.46 -3.43
N ASN A 246 14.20 20.05 -4.67
CA ASN A 246 14.62 20.76 -5.87
C ASN A 246 13.68 21.96 -6.16
N PRO A 247 14.16 23.21 -6.08
CA PRO A 247 13.32 24.40 -6.23
C PRO A 247 12.93 24.71 -7.68
N ARG A 248 13.57 24.08 -8.68
CA ARG A 248 13.46 24.48 -10.09
C ARG A 248 12.17 24.05 -10.79
N ASN A 249 11.39 23.13 -10.21
CA ASN A 249 10.24 22.51 -10.87
C ASN A 249 8.93 22.67 -10.06
N ARG A 250 8.56 23.89 -9.67
CA ARG A 250 7.42 24.10 -8.75
C ARG A 250 6.11 24.49 -9.42
N GLU A 251 6.12 25.20 -10.53
CA GLU A 251 4.87 25.84 -11.03
C GLU A 251 3.94 24.91 -11.81
N ASN A 252 4.35 23.72 -12.25
CA ASN A 252 3.48 22.79 -12.98
C ASN A 252 3.66 21.31 -12.62
N THR A 253 4.52 21.01 -11.64
CA THR A 253 4.80 19.62 -11.24
C THR A 253 3.74 19.11 -10.29
N LYS A 254 3.14 17.98 -10.64
CA LYS A 254 2.12 17.31 -9.81
C LYS A 254 2.69 16.15 -8.98
N LEU A 255 3.86 15.64 -9.35
CA LEU A 255 4.43 14.43 -8.78
C LEU A 255 5.87 14.69 -8.35
N PHE A 256 6.17 14.39 -7.10
CA PHE A 256 7.50 14.56 -6.51
C PHE A 256 7.96 13.25 -5.88
N TRP A 257 9.23 13.17 -5.49
CA TRP A 257 9.67 12.13 -4.56
C TRP A 257 10.43 12.71 -3.38
N ALA A 258 10.37 12.00 -2.26
CA ALA A 258 11.03 12.32 -1.01
C ALA A 258 11.51 11.03 -0.36
N ARG A 259 12.57 11.11 0.46
CA ARG A 259 13.01 9.96 1.26
C ARG A 259 12.04 9.57 2.34
N ASP A 260 11.44 10.58 2.94
CA ASP A 260 10.64 10.45 4.13
C ASP A 260 9.71 11.66 4.28
N PHE A 261 8.85 11.63 5.30
CA PHE A 261 7.90 12.72 5.54
C PHE A 261 8.55 13.98 6.13
N ARG A 262 9.76 13.89 6.71
CA ARG A 262 10.48 15.10 7.18
C ARG A 262 10.88 15.96 5.99
N GLN A 263 11.37 15.36 4.92
CA GLN A 263 11.70 16.08 3.69
C GLN A 263 10.46 16.70 3.04
N VAL A 264 9.33 15.98 3.03
CA VAL A 264 8.04 16.51 2.56
C VAL A 264 7.67 17.78 3.32
N LEU A 265 7.69 17.74 4.64
CA LEU A 265 7.35 18.89 5.49
C LEU A 265 8.34 20.06 5.29
N ALA A 266 9.65 19.78 5.24
CA ALA A 266 10.68 20.80 5.07
C ALA A 266 10.57 21.51 3.71
N SER A 267 10.17 20.79 2.66
CA SER A 267 10.04 21.33 1.31
C SER A 267 8.85 22.29 1.12
N ARG A 268 7.85 22.21 2.01
CA ARG A 268 6.55 22.90 1.89
C ARG A 268 5.78 22.56 0.61
N VAL A 269 6.06 21.41 -0.01
CA VAL A 269 5.39 20.98 -1.26
C VAL A 269 3.87 20.89 -1.10
N LEU A 270 3.38 20.53 0.10
CA LEU A 270 1.95 20.44 0.43
C LEU A 270 1.24 21.80 0.50
N GLU A 271 1.97 22.91 0.47
CA GLU A 271 1.41 24.27 0.42
C GLU A 271 1.14 24.73 -1.02
N GLN A 272 1.65 23.98 -2.02
CA GLN A 272 1.39 24.27 -3.42
C GLN A 272 -0.04 23.87 -3.80
N GLY A 273 -0.80 24.80 -4.37
CA GLY A 273 -2.17 24.58 -4.83
C GLY A 273 -3.25 24.70 -3.75
N GLN A 274 -2.96 25.42 -2.66
CA GLN A 274 -3.99 26.06 -1.84
C GLN A 274 -4.59 27.26 -2.57
#